data_AF-A0A286B867-F1
#
_entry.id   AF-A0A286B867-F1
#
_cell.length_a   1.000
_cell.length_b   1.000
_cell.length_c   1.000
_cell.angle_alpha   90.00
_cell.angle_beta   90.00
_cell.angle_gamma   90.00
#
_symmetry.space_group_name_H-M   'P 1'
#
loop_
_entity.id
_entity.type
_entity.pdbx_description
1 polymer ?
#
loop_
_entity_poly.entity_id
_entity_poly.type
_entity_poly.pdbx_seq_one_letter_code
_entity_poly.pdbx_strand_id
1 'polypeptide(L)'
;MLRVRYPNREAFFMTTQAAFGENDASNLGLKRARNVANILTDHLQFNVQRIELPTKGYVAAAPAPEGSDMVKRVDVEFLPACP
;
A
#
# COMPACT_ATOMS: atom_id res chain seq x y z
N MET A 1 -10.28 -15.48 -6.07
CA MET A 1 -9.03 -14.87 -6.59
C MET A 1 -9.30 -13.44 -7.04
N LEU A 2 -8.60 -12.44 -6.49
CA LEU A 2 -8.74 -11.02 -6.85
C LEU A 2 -8.48 -10.72 -8.35
N ARG A 3 -7.64 -11.53 -9.01
CA ARG A 3 -7.37 -11.44 -10.45
C ARG A 3 -8.62 -11.63 -11.33
N VAL A 4 -9.52 -12.52 -10.92
CA VAL A 4 -10.75 -12.84 -11.68
C VAL A 4 -11.82 -11.76 -11.48
N ARG A 5 -11.87 -11.13 -10.31
CA ARG A 5 -12.91 -10.14 -9.96
C ARG A 5 -12.68 -8.78 -10.63
N TYR A 6 -11.45 -8.48 -11.03
CA TYR A 6 -11.08 -7.19 -11.61
C TYR A 6 -10.04 -7.44 -12.71
N PRO A 7 -10.49 -7.85 -13.91
CA PRO A 7 -9.63 -8.22 -15.02
C PRO A 7 -8.92 -7.02 -15.63
N ASN A 8 -9.54 -5.85 -15.57
CA ASN A 8 -9.06 -4.60 -16.14
C ASN A 8 -8.65 -3.65 -15.01
N ARG A 9 -7.36 -3.40 -14.84
CA ARG A 9 -6.81 -2.47 -13.85
C ARG A 9 -5.76 -1.61 -14.51
N GLU A 10 -6.03 -0.32 -14.64
CA GLU A 10 -5.11 0.62 -15.28
C GLU A 10 -3.96 0.97 -14.35
N ALA A 11 -4.28 1.31 -13.09
CA ALA A 11 -3.31 1.76 -12.12
C ALA A 11 -3.62 1.30 -10.70
N PHE A 12 -2.57 1.07 -9.91
CA PHE A 12 -2.62 0.99 -8.46
C PHE A 12 -1.97 2.22 -7.85
N PHE A 13 -2.60 2.78 -6.81
CA PHE A 13 -2.07 3.88 -6.02
C PHE A 13 -1.89 3.40 -4.59
N MET A 14 -0.71 3.69 -4.01
CA MET A 14 -0.40 3.27 -2.66
C MET A 14 -0.13 4.46 -1.76
N THR A 15 -0.69 4.43 -0.56
CA THR A 15 -0.30 5.30 0.55
C THR A 15 0.11 4.47 1.76
N THR A 16 0.83 5.07 2.69
CA THR A 16 1.38 4.33 3.85
C THR A 16 1.19 5.12 5.11
N GLN A 17 0.94 4.40 6.19
CA GLN A 17 0.92 4.94 7.53
C GLN A 17 1.78 4.07 8.45
N ALA A 18 2.65 4.74 9.19
CA ALA A 18 3.44 4.18 10.27
C ALA A 18 2.91 4.69 11.62
N ALA A 19 3.02 3.86 12.65
CA ALA A 19 2.61 4.23 13.99
C ALA A 19 3.58 5.25 14.61
N PHE A 20 3.07 6.01 15.59
CA PHE A 20 3.91 6.88 16.40
C PHE A 20 4.98 6.07 17.12
N GLY A 21 6.23 6.54 17.08
CA GLY A 21 7.36 5.90 17.74
C GLY A 21 7.98 4.71 16.99
N GLU A 22 7.50 4.35 15.79
CA GLU A 22 8.21 3.37 14.96
C GLU A 22 9.59 3.92 14.54
N ASN A 23 10.62 3.09 14.67
CA ASN A 23 11.96 3.48 14.24
C ASN A 23 11.98 3.71 12.73
N ASP A 24 12.55 4.84 12.30
CA ASP A 24 12.64 5.22 10.89
C ASP A 24 11.25 5.19 10.18
N ALA A 25 10.19 5.58 10.91
CA ALA A 25 8.79 5.38 10.55
C ALA A 25 8.42 5.76 9.10
N SER A 26 8.94 6.90 8.61
CA SER A 26 8.64 7.33 7.24
C SER A 26 9.21 6.37 6.19
N ASN A 27 10.49 6.01 6.33
CA ASN A 27 11.13 5.04 5.44
C ASN A 27 10.56 3.62 5.63
N LEU A 28 10.16 3.26 6.84
CA LEU A 28 9.47 2.01 7.12
C LEU A 28 8.16 1.92 6.33
N GLY A 29 7.36 2.99 6.31
CA GLY A 29 6.18 3.11 5.47
C GLY A 29 6.50 2.86 3.99
N LEU A 30 7.52 3.55 3.46
CA LEU A 30 7.96 3.36 2.07
C LEU A 30 8.40 1.92 1.76
N LYS A 31 9.14 1.29 2.67
CA LYS A 31 9.57 -0.12 2.55
C LYS A 31 8.35 -1.05 2.53
N ARG A 32 7.33 -0.79 3.37
CA ARG A 32 6.07 -1.56 3.38
C ARG A 32 5.34 -1.44 2.03
N ALA A 33 5.18 -0.24 1.48
CA ALA A 33 4.54 -0.06 0.16
C ALA A 33 5.29 -0.78 -0.96
N ARG A 34 6.62 -0.68 -1.00
CA ARG A 34 7.45 -1.42 -1.98
C ARG A 34 7.26 -2.92 -1.86
N ASN A 35 7.20 -3.44 -0.64
CA ASN A 35 6.97 -4.87 -0.43
C ASN A 35 5.59 -5.31 -0.94
N VAL A 36 4.55 -4.51 -0.67
CA VAL A 36 3.19 -4.78 -1.20
C VAL A 36 3.18 -4.75 -2.72
N ALA A 37 3.84 -3.78 -3.36
CA ALA A 37 3.96 -3.73 -4.82
C ALA A 37 4.63 -4.98 -5.39
N ASN A 38 5.75 -5.42 -4.82
CA ASN A 38 6.44 -6.64 -5.25
C ASN A 38 5.56 -7.90 -5.09
N ILE A 39 4.75 -7.98 -4.03
CA ILE A 39 3.81 -9.10 -3.86
C ILE A 39 2.73 -9.06 -4.95
N LEU A 40 2.18 -7.88 -5.27
CA LEU A 40 1.17 -7.73 -6.31
C LEU A 40 1.70 -8.13 -7.69
N THR A 41 2.93 -7.72 -8.03
CA THR A 41 3.52 -8.00 -9.35
C THR A 41 4.08 -9.42 -9.43
N ASP A 42 4.92 -9.82 -8.48
CA ASP A 42 5.78 -11.00 -8.66
C ASP A 42 5.09 -12.28 -8.18
N HIS A 43 4.32 -12.18 -7.10
CA HIS A 43 3.70 -13.34 -6.46
C HIS A 43 2.26 -13.55 -6.92
N LEU A 44 1.50 -12.46 -7.03
CA LEU A 44 0.10 -12.50 -7.44
C LEU A 44 -0.10 -12.27 -8.94
N GLN A 45 0.97 -11.89 -9.66
CA GLN A 45 0.97 -11.72 -11.11
C GLN A 45 -0.15 -10.80 -11.61
N PHE A 46 -0.39 -9.70 -10.87
CA PHE A 46 -1.25 -8.65 -11.38
C PHE A 46 -0.55 -7.94 -12.53
N ASN A 47 -1.06 -8.13 -13.74
CA ASN A 47 -0.61 -7.40 -14.91
C ASN A 47 -1.24 -5.99 -14.88
N VAL A 48 -0.57 -5.04 -14.24
CA VAL A 48 -1.03 -3.64 -14.12
C VAL A 48 -0.06 -2.75 -14.87
N GLN A 49 -0.58 -1.80 -15.65
CA GLN A 49 0.27 -0.90 -16.43
C GLN A 49 1.07 0.05 -15.55
N ARG A 50 0.49 0.52 -14.44
CA ARG A 50 1.12 1.50 -13.56
C ARG A 50 0.92 1.19 -12.08
N ILE A 51 1.99 1.25 -11.30
CA ILE A 51 1.93 1.24 -9.84
C ILE A 51 2.59 2.52 -9.34
N GLU A 52 1.82 3.36 -8.66
CA GLU A 52 2.31 4.59 -8.04
C GLU A 52 2.61 4.34 -6.56
N LEU A 53 3.90 4.34 -6.26
CA LEU A 53 4.40 4.24 -4.89
C LEU A 53 4.36 5.60 -4.21
N PRO A 54 4.14 5.64 -2.88
CA PRO A 54 4.19 6.89 -2.14
C PRO A 54 5.61 7.47 -2.18
N THR A 55 5.72 8.79 -2.27
CA THR A 55 7.00 9.51 -2.22
C THR A 55 7.46 9.79 -0.79
N LYS A 56 6.54 9.74 0.18
CA LYS A 56 6.80 9.89 1.62
C LYS A 56 5.92 8.93 2.43
N GLY A 57 6.45 8.42 3.55
CA GLY A 57 5.65 7.67 4.51
C GLY A 57 5.04 8.60 5.54
N TYR A 58 3.72 8.51 5.76
CA TYR A 58 3.05 9.28 6.80
C TYR A 58 3.24 8.61 8.16
N VAL A 59 3.46 9.43 9.19
CA VAL A 59 3.62 8.96 10.57
C VAL A 59 2.45 9.49 11.38
N ALA A 60 1.79 8.61 12.13
CA ALA A 60 0.73 9.01 13.03
C ALA A 60 1.26 10.03 14.05
N ALA A 61 0.52 11.14 14.25
CA ALA A 61 0.94 12.24 15.11
C ALA A 61 0.90 11.87 16.62
N ALA A 62 0.11 10.85 16.98
CA ALA A 62 -0.03 10.36 18.34
C ALA A 62 -0.12 8.82 18.36
N PRO A 63 0.19 8.19 19.49
CA PRO A 63 -0.05 6.75 19.68
C PRO A 63 -1.51 6.39 19.40
N ALA A 64 -1.71 5.24 18.74
CA ALA A 64 -3.05 4.69 18.58
C ALA A 64 -3.54 4.11 19.93
N PRO A 65 -4.87 4.04 20.16
CA PRO A 65 -5.42 3.32 21.31
C PRO A 65 -4.86 1.90 21.40
N GLU A 66 -4.70 1.39 22.62
CA GLU A 66 -4.21 0.03 22.84
C GLU A 66 -5.08 -0.99 22.09
N GLY A 67 -4.43 -1.88 21.33
CA GLY A 67 -5.11 -2.85 20.45
C GLY A 67 -5.54 -2.32 19.07
N SER A 68 -5.29 -1.04 18.74
CA SER A 68 -5.56 -0.49 17.41
C SER A 68 -4.39 -0.67 16.44
N ASP A 69 -4.59 -1.51 15.42
CA ASP A 69 -3.63 -1.67 14.31
C ASP A 69 -3.91 -0.74 13.13
N MET A 70 -4.86 0.19 13.26
CA MET A 70 -5.31 1.08 12.18
C MET A 70 -4.20 2.02 11.66
N VAL A 71 -3.12 2.19 12.42
CA VAL A 71 -2.01 3.09 12.08
C VAL A 71 -0.84 2.41 11.37
N LYS A 72 -0.77 1.07 11.32
CA LYS A 72 0.31 0.31 10.67
C LYS A 72 -0.20 -0.29 9.38
N ARG A 73 -0.24 0.47 8.29
CA ARG A 73 -0.89 0.00 7.06
C ARG A 73 -0.30 0.54 5.77
N VAL A 74 -0.64 -0.16 4.69
CA VAL A 74 -0.53 0.30 3.31
C VAL A 74 -1.94 0.32 2.76
N ASP A 75 -2.41 1.48 2.34
CA ASP A 75 -3.69 1.61 1.68
C ASP A 75 -3.46 1.47 0.17
N VAL A 76 -4.25 0.62 -0.49
CA VAL A 76 -4.14 0.34 -1.93
C VAL A 76 -5.46 0.71 -2.59
N GLU A 77 -5.40 1.72 -3.44
CA GLU A 77 -6.48 2.13 -4.31
C GLU A 77 -6.20 1.65 -5.73
N PHE A 78 -7.23 1.39 -6.52
CA PHE A 78 -7.07 0.95 -7.90
C PHE A 78 -8.06 1.61 -8.83
N LEU A 79 -7.57 1.99 -10.01
CA LEU A 79 -8.40 2.44 -11.12
C LEU A 79 -8.70 1.23 -12.01
N PRO A 80 -9.96 0.77 -12.10
CA PRO A 80 -10.33 -0.24 -13.07
C PRO A 80 -10.15 0.33 -14.48
N ALA A 81 -9.56 -0.44 -15.40
CA ALA A 81 -9.56 -0.05 -16.80
C ALA A 81 -10.98 -0.24 -17.38
N CYS A 82 -11.46 0.75 -18.13
CA CYS A 82 -12.74 0.65 -18.83
C CYS A 82 -12.68 -0.54 -19.83
N PRO A 83 -13.77 -1.32 -19.95
CA PRO A 83 -13.85 -2.41 -20.93
C PRO A 83 -13.78 -1.90 -22.37
#